data_AF-A0A7J3PA32-F1
#
_entry.id   AF-A0A7J3PA32-F1
#
_cell.length_a   1.000
_cell.length_b   1.000
_cell.length_c   1.000
_cell.angle_alpha   90.00
_cell.angle_beta   90.00
_cell.angle_gamma   90.00
#
_symmetry.space_group_name_H-M   'P 1'
#
loop_
_entity.id
_entity.type
_entity.pdbx_description
1 polymer ?
#
loop_
_entity_poly.entity_id
_entity_poly.type
_entity_poly.pdbx_seq_one_letter_code
_entity_poly.pdbx_strand_id
1 'polypeptide(L)'
;MEEIRTGTFVVPGTFLATVEEFMCGEGTYKEGGKIYSSRAGIVLVDVKGKRISVASKGGPPELKRGDVVIGVVEETKKQAAMVS
;
A
#
# COMPACT_ATOMS: atom_id res chain seq x y z
N MET A 1 -11.50 -1.94 22.12
CA MET A 1 -11.10 -2.01 20.71
C MET A 1 -9.81 -1.21 20.63
N GLU A 2 -8.69 -1.82 20.24
CA GLU A 2 -7.43 -1.06 20.11
C GLU A 2 -7.60 0.02 19.04
N GLU A 3 -7.21 1.24 19.38
CA GLU A 3 -7.24 2.37 18.46
C GLU A 3 -6.08 2.21 17.47
N ILE A 4 -6.41 2.04 16.18
CA ILE A 4 -5.42 1.90 15.12
C ILE A 4 -4.78 3.27 14.87
N ARG A 5 -3.46 3.34 15.04
CA ARG A 5 -2.66 4.54 14.82
C ARG A 5 -1.49 4.26 13.90
N THR A 6 -0.89 5.33 13.38
CA THR A 6 0.36 5.20 12.62
C THR A 6 1.41 4.47 13.45
N GLY A 7 2.06 3.45 12.87
CA GLY A 7 3.02 2.60 13.56
C GLY A 7 2.46 1.27 14.06
N THR A 8 1.13 1.08 14.09
CA THR A 8 0.53 -0.20 14.47
C THR A 8 0.83 -1.27 13.41
N PHE A 9 1.30 -2.44 13.84
CA PHE A 9 1.46 -3.60 12.97
C PHE A 9 0.13 -4.32 12.79
N VAL A 10 -0.20 -4.68 11.55
CA VAL A 10 -1.46 -5.33 11.18
C VAL A 10 -1.21 -6.49 10.22
N VAL A 11 -2.20 -7.37 10.11
CA VAL A 11 -2.23 -8.52 9.19
C VAL A 11 -3.45 -8.41 8.24
N PRO A 12 -3.48 -9.15 7.12
CA PRO A 12 -4.65 -9.15 6.23
C PRO A 12 -5.96 -9.45 6.97
N GLY A 13 -7.02 -8.70 6.64
CA GLY A 13 -8.33 -8.80 7.30
C GLY A 13 -8.45 -8.01 8.60
N THR A 14 -7.38 -7.37 9.08
CA THR A 14 -7.44 -6.49 10.26
C THR A 14 -8.29 -5.26 9.95
N PHE A 15 -9.29 -4.96 10.78
CA PHE A 15 -10.10 -3.74 10.67
C PHE A 15 -9.25 -2.50 10.99
N LEU A 16 -9.36 -1.47 10.16
CA LEU A 16 -8.57 -0.24 10.29
C LEU A 16 -9.44 0.98 10.63
N ALA A 17 -10.50 1.21 9.87
CA ALA A 17 -11.38 2.37 10.00
C ALA A 17 -12.69 2.17 9.22
N THR A 18 -13.64 3.09 9.35
CA THR A 18 -14.79 3.18 8.45
C THR A 18 -14.51 4.07 7.25
N VAL A 19 -15.25 3.87 6.16
CA VAL A 19 -15.13 4.72 4.95
C VAL A 19 -15.66 6.14 5.14
N GLU A 20 -16.37 6.41 6.24
CA GLU A 20 -16.87 7.73 6.61
C GLU A 20 -15.75 8.59 7.24
N GLU A 21 -14.80 7.93 7.90
CA GLU A 21 -13.67 8.57 8.57
C GLU A 21 -12.49 8.77 7.62
N PHE A 22 -12.14 7.72 6.87
CA PHE A 22 -10.96 7.66 6.01
C PHE A 22 -11.27 7.04 4.65
N MET A 23 -10.46 7.39 3.66
CA MET A 23 -10.39 6.74 2.36
C MET A 23 -9.37 5.60 2.38
N CYS A 24 -9.66 4.53 1.64
CA CYS A 24 -8.73 3.42 1.44
C CYS A 24 -7.46 3.89 0.73
N GLY A 25 -6.32 3.59 1.35
CA GLY A 25 -5.00 3.78 0.79
C GLY A 25 -4.35 2.48 0.33
N GLU A 26 -3.06 2.56 0.06
CA GLU A 26 -2.28 1.43 -0.43
C GLU A 26 -2.23 0.33 0.63
N GLY A 27 -2.33 -0.94 0.25
CA GLY A 27 -2.35 -2.05 1.21
C GLY A 27 -3.63 -2.17 2.04
N THR A 28 -4.73 -1.55 1.60
CA THR A 28 -6.04 -1.66 2.25
C THR A 28 -7.13 -1.97 1.22
N TYR A 29 -8.25 -2.49 1.68
CA TYR A 29 -9.44 -2.71 0.86
C TYR A 29 -10.73 -2.35 1.61
N LYS A 30 -11.81 -2.11 0.87
CA LYS A 30 -13.13 -1.78 1.40
C LYS A 30 -14.03 -3.01 1.32
N GLU A 31 -14.76 -3.28 2.40
CA GLU A 31 -15.82 -4.28 2.42
C GLU A 31 -16.91 -3.84 3.41
N GLY A 32 -18.18 -3.82 2.99
CA GLY A 32 -19.31 -3.50 3.88
C GLY A 32 -19.22 -2.13 4.59
N GLY A 33 -18.63 -1.11 3.94
CA GLY A 33 -18.44 0.22 4.56
C GLY A 33 -17.27 0.33 5.54
N LYS A 34 -16.50 -0.74 5.69
CA LYS A 34 -15.32 -0.81 6.56
C LYS A 34 -14.06 -0.95 5.71
N ILE A 35 -12.94 -0.50 6.27
CA ILE A 35 -11.61 -0.56 5.69
C ILE A 35 -10.81 -1.62 6.43
N TYR A 36 -10.21 -2.53 5.68
CA TYR A 36 -9.41 -3.62 6.19
C TYR A 36 -8.02 -3.60 5.57
N SER A 37 -7.04 -4.16 6.29
CA SER A 37 -5.72 -4.38 5.72
C SER A 37 -5.76 -5.50 4.68
N SER A 38 -5.13 -5.30 3.52
CA SER A 38 -4.95 -6.37 2.52
C SER A 38 -3.61 -7.11 2.65
N ARG A 39 -2.67 -6.59 3.45
CA ARG A 39 -1.31 -7.14 3.62
C ARG A 39 -0.80 -7.02 5.06
N ALA A 40 0.24 -7.76 5.39
CA ALA A 40 0.93 -7.57 6.68
C ALA A 40 1.84 -6.34 6.59
N GLY A 41 1.85 -5.50 7.62
CA GLY A 41 2.66 -4.27 7.58
C GLY A 41 2.34 -3.26 8.67
N ILE A 42 2.86 -2.05 8.50
CA ILE A 42 2.71 -0.94 9.43
C ILE A 42 1.65 0.02 8.88
N VAL A 43 0.70 0.39 9.72
CA VAL A 43 -0.34 1.36 9.37
C VAL A 43 0.26 2.76 9.26
N LEU A 44 -0.15 3.49 8.23
CA LEU A 44 0.13 4.90 7.99
C LEU A 44 -1.21 5.65 7.88
N VAL A 45 -1.49 6.50 8.87
CA VAL A 45 -2.68 7.34 8.90
C VAL A 45 -2.31 8.76 8.48
N ASP A 46 -2.87 9.23 7.36
CA ASP A 46 -2.85 10.62 6.95
C ASP A 46 -4.16 11.28 7.35
N VAL A 47 -4.13 12.02 8.46
CA VAL A 47 -5.30 12.72 9.01
C VAL A 47 -5.70 13.91 8.12
N LYS A 48 -4.75 14.58 7.46
CA LYS A 48 -5.05 15.74 6.61
C LYS A 48 -5.71 15.32 5.31
N GLY A 49 -5.16 14.28 4.67
CA GLY A 49 -5.72 13.70 3.45
C GLY A 49 -6.89 12.73 3.69
N LYS A 50 -7.24 12.47 4.97
CA LYS A 50 -8.19 11.42 5.39
C LYS A 50 -7.93 10.11 4.65
N ARG A 51 -6.70 9.62 4.68
CA ARG A 51 -6.31 8.36 4.00
C ARG A 51 -5.61 7.42 4.97
N ILE A 52 -5.95 6.14 4.93
CA ILE A 52 -5.31 5.10 5.74
C ILE A 52 -4.66 4.06 4.84
N SER A 53 -3.38 3.78 5.03
CA SER A 53 -2.60 2.84 4.22
C SER A 53 -1.85 1.85 5.10
N VAL A 54 -1.41 0.73 4.54
CA VAL A 54 -0.54 -0.25 5.20
C VAL A 54 0.70 -0.46 4.38
N ALA A 55 1.83 -0.01 4.93
CA ALA A 55 3.15 -0.18 4.35
C ALA A 55 3.72 -1.54 4.73
N SER A 56 3.96 -2.37 3.73
CA SER A 56 4.71 -3.62 3.88
C SER A 56 6.19 -3.32 4.12
N LYS A 57 6.86 -4.14 4.95
CA LYS A 57 8.33 -4.13 5.05
C LYS A 57 9.03 -5.01 4.01
N GLY A 58 8.29 -5.75 3.19
CA GLY A 58 8.85 -6.66 2.18
C GLY A 58 8.12 -6.63 0.83
N GLY A 59 8.81 -7.05 -0.22
CA GLY A 59 8.32 -7.05 -1.60
C GLY A 59 9.17 -6.19 -2.54
N PRO A 60 9.01 -6.37 -3.86
CA PRO A 60 9.68 -5.51 -4.84
C PRO A 60 9.24 -4.05 -4.64
N PRO A 61 10.12 -3.08 -4.96
CA PRO A 61 9.78 -1.67 -4.87
C PRO A 61 8.62 -1.34 -5.80
N GLU A 62 7.65 -0.57 -5.30
CA GLU A 62 6.61 0.01 -6.16
C GLU A 62 7.19 1.22 -6.89
N LEU A 63 7.29 1.14 -8.21
CA LEU A 63 7.80 2.22 -9.06
C LEU A 63 6.77 3.34 -9.19
N LYS A 64 7.22 4.58 -8.97
CA LYS A 64 6.43 5.80 -9.13
C LYS A 64 6.95 6.62 -10.30
N ARG A 65 6.08 7.48 -10.84
CA ARG A 65 6.48 8.40 -11.92
C ARG A 65 7.55 9.35 -11.40
N GLY A 66 8.66 9.42 -12.14
CA GLY A 66 9.81 10.26 -11.79
C GLY A 66 10.90 9.53 -11.02
N ASP A 67 10.70 8.27 -10.64
CA ASP A 67 11.75 7.47 -10.01
C ASP A 67 12.89 7.21 -11.01
N VAL A 68 14.12 7.39 -10.55
CA VAL A 68 15.34 6.98 -11.26
C VAL A 68 15.71 5.59 -10.77
N VAL A 69 15.73 4.62 -11.69
CA VAL A 69 16.00 3.20 -11.39
C VAL A 69 17.25 2.71 -12.08
N ILE A 70 17.85 1.65 -11.53
CA ILE A 70 18.92 0.88 -12.16
C ILE A 70 18.33 -0.50 -12.43
N GLY A 71 18.44 -0.99 -13.65
CA GLY A 71 17.90 -2.28 -14.04
C GLY A 71 18.72 -2.99 -15.11
N VAL A 72 18.42 -4.27 -15.31
CA VAL A 72 19.13 -5.16 -16.25
C VAL A 72 18.21 -5.49 -17.43
N VAL A 73 18.72 -5.40 -18.65
CA VAL A 73 17.95 -5.78 -19.85
C VAL A 73 17.93 -7.30 -19.98
N GLU A 74 16.74 -7.89 -19.82
CA GLU A 74 16.54 -9.36 -19.89
C GLU A 74 16.20 -9.82 -21.32
N GLU A 75 15.36 -9.07 -22.03
CA GLU A 75 14.89 -9.42 -23.37
C GLU A 75 14.77 -8.17 -24.24
N THR A 76 15.05 -8.30 -25.54
CA THR A 76 14.82 -7.25 -26.52
C THR A 76 13.85 -7.70 -27.61
N LYS A 77 12.91 -6.82 -27.94
CA LYS A 77 11.96 -6.93 -29.04
C LYS A 77 12.17 -5.76 -30.00
N LYS A 78 11.60 -5.84 -31.21
CA LYS A 78 11.83 -4.85 -32.28
C LYS A 78 11.57 -3.39 -31.87
N GLN A 79 10.70 -3.14 -30.89
CA GLN A 79 10.33 -1.79 -30.43
C GLN A 79 10.37 -1.61 -28.90
N ALA A 80 10.84 -2.60 -28.14
CA ALA A 80 10.81 -2.55 -26.67
C ALA A 80 11.88 -3.46 -26.07
N ALA A 81 12.31 -3.16 -24.86
CA ALA A 81 13.14 -4.03 -24.03
C ALA A 81 12.44 -4.30 -22.70
N MET A 82 12.59 -5.52 -22.18
CA MET A 82 12.11 -5.89 -20.86
C MET A 82 13.27 -5.71 -19.88
N VAL A 83 13.06 -4.92 -18.82
CA VAL A 83 14.09 -4.54 -17.84
C VAL A 83 13.64 -4.99 -16.45
N SER A 84 14.54 -5.65 -15.71
CA SER A 84 14.36 -6.09 -14.32
C SER A 84 15.06 -5.16 -13.33
#